data_AF-A0A7J2MUF5-F1
#
_entry.id   AF-A0A7J2MUF5-F1
#
_cell.length_a   1.000
_cell.length_b   1.000
_cell.length_c   1.000
_cell.angle_alpha   90.00
_cell.angle_beta   90.00
_cell.angle_gamma   90.00
#
_symmetry.space_group_name_H-M   'P 1'
#
loop_
_entity.id
_entity.type
_entity.pdbx_description
1 polymer ?
#
loop_
_entity_poly.entity_id
_entity_poly.type
_entity_poly.pdbx_seq_one_letter_code
_entity_poly.pdbx_strand_id
1 'polypeptide(L)'
;GQDTEDFPYLIGRARVHKLKLDLGKEGEIVEETGKYFRGMIIKETKIRGRINIDLLPVIYRDFPQLPTKRLNEIYEELELGEFEEIPAYEVKKLTMRKIEEYAREKLKAIKKVSDKLLGFQFELSKLCYVIPNKVTRLTIGELVDSLILKEGKFRNWIFRDRGTSAEGGYYMGGEVWLKAPGIYENIIYYDIRSMYPSIIKLYGLSPEVLDCSCCKGKKLIEVEEKGKKIKHWICQKRKGLLAEIVSNLIEKRMKIKERMKKAKGSDYEVLYTQQYALRIISNAVYGYTGWTTSRLYRRELAETITALGRNFIRRIKEFCERNGLEPIYLDTDGIQVLGKKSIDPMKFLEKLNKELPLNVELRYVAKRGIFFAKKKYCHLVDGRIEAKGVEFIRRDYPKFIKEVQKGVIEILLKEKDVRKARKFMEGMREKLVKKRLRKEDLVLIEQLAKKIEMYERTSKIKSCAEWLLKERKVELHRGMNLEIIIIKGPGPINYRARPVQFFSEEDLDWDYYLRLFDQVIERTLNVVKVKDLSSFLT
;
A
#
# COMPACT_ATOMS: atom_id res chain seq x y z
N GLY A 1 -20.61 -4.39 -3.00
CA GLY A 1 -20.35 -3.02 -3.51
C GLY A 1 -21.53 -2.59 -4.35
N GLN A 2 -21.89 -1.31 -4.34
CA GLN A 2 -23.16 -0.88 -4.94
C GLN A 2 -23.21 -1.09 -6.46
N ASP A 3 -22.10 -0.83 -7.16
CA ASP A 3 -22.04 -1.00 -8.61
C ASP A 3 -22.00 -2.47 -9.06
N THR A 4 -21.47 -3.34 -8.21
CA THR A 4 -21.21 -4.74 -8.57
C THR A 4 -22.30 -5.69 -8.11
N GLU A 5 -23.00 -5.36 -7.02
CA GLU A 5 -23.97 -6.26 -6.37
C GLU A 5 -25.35 -5.60 -6.23
N ASP A 6 -25.42 -4.46 -5.53
CA ASP A 6 -26.71 -3.90 -5.08
C ASP A 6 -27.58 -3.44 -6.26
N PHE A 7 -27.06 -2.57 -7.12
CA PHE A 7 -27.81 -2.08 -8.28
C PHE A 7 -28.09 -3.17 -9.32
N PRO A 8 -27.14 -4.04 -9.71
CA PRO A 8 -27.44 -5.18 -10.58
C PRO A 8 -28.57 -6.06 -10.04
N TYR A 9 -28.57 -6.33 -8.72
CA TYR A 9 -29.62 -7.10 -8.07
C TYR A 9 -30.97 -6.36 -8.13
N LEU A 10 -31.00 -5.08 -7.75
CA LEU A 10 -32.23 -4.26 -7.79
C LEU A 10 -32.81 -4.15 -9.20
N ILE A 11 -31.97 -3.94 -10.22
CA ILE A 11 -32.39 -3.90 -11.62
C ILE A 11 -32.96 -5.26 -12.04
N GLY A 12 -32.30 -6.36 -11.69
CA GLY A 12 -32.80 -7.71 -11.95
C GLY A 12 -34.16 -7.97 -11.30
N ARG A 13 -34.34 -7.58 -10.03
CA ARG A 13 -35.62 -7.70 -9.31
C ARG A 13 -36.69 -6.79 -9.89
N ALA A 14 -36.37 -5.56 -10.24
CA ALA A 14 -37.30 -4.63 -10.87
C ALA A 14 -37.85 -5.19 -12.19
N ARG A 15 -36.99 -5.81 -13.01
CA ARG A 15 -37.42 -6.50 -14.24
C ARG A 15 -38.39 -7.65 -13.96
N VAL A 16 -38.07 -8.52 -12.99
CA VAL A 16 -38.94 -9.66 -12.60
C VAL A 16 -40.31 -9.17 -12.13
N HIS A 17 -40.34 -8.06 -11.38
CA HIS A 17 -41.56 -7.50 -10.80
C HIS A 17 -42.23 -6.43 -11.67
N LYS A 18 -41.75 -6.20 -12.91
CA LYS A 18 -42.24 -5.17 -13.83
C LYS A 18 -42.27 -3.76 -13.22
N LEU A 19 -41.32 -3.45 -12.33
CA LEU A 19 -41.12 -2.13 -11.73
C LEU A 19 -40.08 -1.33 -12.52
N LYS A 20 -40.21 -0.01 -12.52
CA LYS A 20 -39.16 0.91 -13.01
C LYS A 20 -38.27 1.31 -11.84
N LEU A 21 -36.95 1.31 -12.06
CA LEU A 21 -35.98 1.84 -11.11
C LEU A 21 -35.57 3.26 -11.57
N ASP A 22 -36.43 4.23 -11.30
CA ASP A 22 -36.40 5.62 -11.77
C ASP A 22 -35.81 6.59 -10.72
N LEU A 23 -34.61 6.26 -10.23
CA LEU A 23 -33.95 7.03 -9.17
C LEU A 23 -33.33 8.35 -9.64
N GLY A 24 -33.38 8.65 -10.94
CA GLY A 24 -32.95 9.93 -11.52
C GLY A 24 -33.66 11.11 -10.87
N LYS A 25 -33.03 12.30 -10.91
CA LYS A 25 -33.62 13.51 -10.33
C LYS A 25 -34.95 13.89 -11.03
N GLU A 26 -35.09 13.55 -12.31
CA GLU A 26 -36.27 13.82 -13.14
C GLU A 26 -37.00 12.51 -13.51
N GLY A 27 -36.82 11.44 -12.72
CA GLY A 27 -37.44 10.14 -12.98
C GLY A 27 -36.75 9.33 -14.08
N GLU A 28 -35.49 9.63 -14.38
CA GLU A 28 -34.74 8.83 -15.35
C GLU A 28 -34.36 7.46 -14.76
N ILE A 29 -34.39 6.44 -15.63
CA ILE A 29 -34.06 5.07 -15.27
C ILE A 29 -32.56 4.99 -14.94
N VAL A 30 -32.24 4.21 -13.91
CA VAL A 30 -30.85 3.89 -13.56
C VAL A 30 -30.16 3.15 -14.70
N GLU A 31 -29.02 3.68 -15.14
CA GLU A 31 -28.21 3.10 -16.21
C GLU A 31 -26.98 2.38 -15.63
N GLU A 32 -26.81 1.11 -15.95
CA GLU A 32 -25.51 0.44 -15.78
C GLU A 32 -24.63 0.81 -16.98
N THR A 33 -23.53 1.54 -16.73
CA THR A 33 -22.50 1.78 -17.74
C THR A 33 -21.19 1.16 -17.26
N GLY A 34 -20.52 0.37 -18.07
CA GLY A 34 -19.30 -0.32 -17.62
C GLY A 34 -18.31 -0.51 -18.75
N LYS A 35 -17.04 -0.28 -18.44
CA LYS A 35 -15.92 -0.61 -19.34
C LYS A 35 -15.06 -1.66 -18.62
N TYR A 36 -14.62 -2.68 -19.35
CA TYR A 36 -13.57 -3.57 -18.86
C TYR A 36 -12.30 -2.74 -18.66
N PHE A 37 -11.88 -2.52 -17.41
CA PHE A 37 -10.61 -1.85 -17.11
C PHE A 37 -9.68 -2.80 -16.37
N ARG A 38 -8.60 -3.21 -17.05
CA ARG A 38 -7.54 -4.04 -16.47
C ARG A 38 -8.04 -5.31 -15.77
N GLY A 39 -9.13 -5.93 -16.22
CA GLY A 39 -9.64 -7.18 -15.63
C GLY A 39 -10.50 -7.00 -14.37
N MET A 40 -10.71 -5.77 -13.88
CA MET A 40 -11.79 -5.43 -12.97
C MET A 40 -13.00 -4.99 -13.80
N ILE A 41 -14.18 -5.49 -13.43
CA ILE A 41 -15.45 -4.93 -13.91
C ILE A 41 -15.68 -3.66 -13.10
N ILE A 42 -15.25 -2.50 -13.63
CA ILE A 42 -15.75 -1.22 -13.13
C ILE A 42 -17.07 -0.98 -13.86
N LYS A 43 -18.12 -1.65 -13.38
CA LYS A 43 -19.48 -1.18 -13.60
C LYS A 43 -19.60 0.15 -12.86
N GLU A 44 -20.22 1.12 -13.51
CA GLU A 44 -20.60 2.40 -12.94
C GLU A 44 -22.10 2.50 -13.10
N THR A 45 -22.79 2.51 -11.98
CA THR A 45 -24.21 2.84 -11.97
C THR A 45 -24.35 4.34 -12.07
N LYS A 46 -24.99 4.81 -13.13
CA LYS A 46 -25.31 6.22 -13.34
C LYS A 46 -26.75 6.49 -12.93
N ILE A 47 -26.89 7.54 -12.12
CA ILE A 47 -28.18 8.06 -11.68
C ILE A 47 -28.20 9.52 -12.08
N ARG A 48 -28.97 9.87 -13.10
CA ARG A 48 -28.95 11.22 -13.68
C ARG A 48 -29.36 12.27 -12.64
N GLY A 49 -28.61 13.36 -12.58
CA GLY A 49 -28.80 14.42 -11.56
C GLY A 49 -28.34 14.06 -10.14
N ARG A 50 -27.73 12.89 -9.93
CA ARG A 50 -27.19 12.45 -8.62
C ARG A 50 -25.77 11.91 -8.75
N ILE A 51 -25.01 11.93 -7.66
CA ILE A 51 -23.65 11.39 -7.61
C ILE A 51 -23.71 10.02 -6.93
N ASN A 52 -23.52 8.96 -7.71
CA ASN A 52 -23.37 7.60 -7.17
C ASN A 52 -21.92 7.36 -6.72
N ILE A 53 -21.71 7.28 -5.41
CA ILE A 53 -20.40 7.05 -4.79
C ILE A 53 -20.33 5.62 -4.27
N ASP A 54 -19.73 4.73 -5.07
CA ASP A 54 -19.35 3.40 -4.59
C ASP A 54 -17.99 3.50 -3.88
N LEU A 55 -17.95 3.07 -2.61
CA LEU A 55 -16.75 3.03 -1.78
C LEU A 55 -15.95 1.75 -1.97
N LEU A 56 -16.49 0.70 -2.61
CA LEU A 56 -15.74 -0.53 -2.84
C LEU A 56 -14.48 -0.28 -3.69
N PRO A 57 -14.52 0.47 -4.82
CA PRO A 57 -13.31 0.89 -5.53
C PRO A 57 -12.31 1.68 -4.66
N VAL A 58 -12.81 2.53 -3.76
CA VAL A 58 -11.98 3.29 -2.81
C VAL A 58 -11.26 2.34 -1.87
N ILE A 59 -11.96 1.35 -1.32
CA ILE A 59 -11.41 0.33 -0.43
C ILE A 59 -10.29 -0.46 -1.13
N TYR A 60 -10.48 -0.83 -2.39
CA TYR A 60 -9.43 -1.51 -3.17
C TYR A 60 -8.20 -0.63 -3.43
N ARG A 61 -8.41 0.66 -3.68
CA ARG A 61 -7.34 1.62 -4.00
C ARG A 61 -6.56 2.06 -2.77
N ASP A 62 -7.26 2.45 -1.71
CA ASP A 62 -6.70 3.16 -0.55
C ASP A 62 -6.29 2.19 0.56
N PHE A 63 -6.87 0.99 0.61
CA PHE A 63 -6.59 -0.02 1.63
C PHE A 63 -6.07 -1.34 1.05
N PRO A 64 -5.07 -1.37 0.14
CA PRO A 64 -4.62 -2.59 -0.54
C PRO A 64 -4.14 -3.70 0.41
N GLN A 65 -3.73 -3.35 1.62
CA GLN A 65 -3.28 -4.25 2.69
C GLN A 65 -4.38 -5.21 3.18
N LEU A 66 -5.64 -4.77 3.15
CA LEU A 66 -6.75 -5.52 3.75
C LEU A 66 -7.09 -6.79 2.92
N PRO A 67 -6.91 -8.01 3.44
CA PRO A 67 -7.19 -9.23 2.69
C PRO A 67 -8.60 -9.37 2.11
N THR A 68 -9.67 -9.08 2.86
CA THR A 68 -11.03 -9.46 2.43
C THR A 68 -11.82 -8.31 1.84
N LYS A 69 -11.47 -7.05 2.17
CA LYS A 69 -12.22 -5.84 1.79
C LYS A 69 -13.66 -5.85 2.31
N ARG A 70 -13.95 -6.71 3.29
CA ARG A 70 -15.27 -6.84 3.92
C ARG A 70 -15.53 -5.69 4.88
N LEU A 71 -16.81 -5.43 5.16
CA LEU A 71 -17.20 -4.25 5.92
C LEU A 71 -16.64 -4.29 7.34
N ASN A 72 -16.64 -5.46 7.98
CA ASN A 72 -16.06 -5.64 9.32
C ASN A 72 -14.57 -5.27 9.38
N GLU A 73 -13.80 -5.72 8.39
CA GLU A 73 -12.36 -5.43 8.30
C GLU A 73 -12.09 -3.94 8.06
N ILE A 74 -12.90 -3.28 7.21
CA ILE A 74 -12.80 -1.82 7.02
C ILE A 74 -13.16 -1.07 8.31
N TYR A 75 -14.18 -1.56 9.01
CA TYR A 75 -14.68 -0.93 10.23
C TYR A 75 -13.63 -0.95 11.34
N GLU A 76 -12.91 -2.06 11.48
CA GLU A 76 -11.77 -2.21 12.40
C GLU A 76 -10.57 -1.34 11.97
N GLU A 77 -10.17 -1.38 10.69
CA GLU A 77 -9.05 -0.58 10.17
C GLU A 77 -9.27 0.92 10.33
N LEU A 78 -10.52 1.38 10.23
CA LEU A 78 -10.90 2.78 10.44
C LEU A 78 -11.10 3.15 11.92
N GLU A 79 -10.82 2.21 12.83
CA GLU A 79 -10.96 2.37 14.29
C GLU A 79 -12.39 2.78 14.70
N LEU A 80 -13.41 2.26 14.01
CA LEU A 80 -14.82 2.60 14.25
C LEU A 80 -15.48 1.69 15.30
N GLY A 81 -14.72 0.74 15.86
CA GLY A 81 -15.14 -0.29 16.80
C GLY A 81 -15.22 -1.66 16.14
N GLU A 82 -16.10 -2.52 16.64
CA GLU A 82 -16.36 -3.85 16.09
C GLU A 82 -17.69 -3.86 15.32
N PHE A 83 -17.71 -4.58 14.21
CA PHE A 83 -18.91 -4.88 13.45
C PHE A 83 -18.85 -6.34 13.00
N GLU A 84 -19.83 -7.14 13.38
CA GLU A 84 -19.89 -8.54 12.98
C GLU A 84 -20.64 -8.67 11.65
N GLU A 85 -19.92 -9.06 10.59
CA GLU A 85 -20.54 -9.29 9.30
C GLU A 85 -21.05 -10.74 9.19
N ILE A 86 -22.39 -10.90 9.18
CA ILE A 86 -23.03 -12.19 8.97
C ILE A 86 -22.85 -12.64 7.51
N PRO A 87 -22.29 -13.84 7.25
CA PRO A 87 -22.18 -14.36 5.90
C PRO A 87 -23.56 -14.53 5.23
N ALA A 88 -23.65 -14.22 3.94
CA ALA A 88 -24.93 -14.23 3.20
C ALA A 88 -25.69 -15.57 3.28
N TYR A 89 -24.97 -16.71 3.34
CA TYR A 89 -25.59 -18.04 3.46
C TYR A 89 -26.13 -18.35 4.87
N GLU A 90 -25.76 -17.57 5.88
CA GLU A 90 -26.29 -17.66 7.24
C GLU A 90 -27.49 -16.74 7.43
N VAL A 91 -27.56 -15.63 6.68
CA VAL A 91 -28.70 -14.70 6.74
C VAL A 91 -30.03 -15.43 6.50
N LYS A 92 -30.07 -16.42 5.60
CA LYS A 92 -31.28 -17.23 5.35
C LYS A 92 -31.73 -18.09 6.54
N LYS A 93 -30.85 -18.36 7.51
CA LYS A 93 -31.12 -19.16 8.71
C LYS A 93 -31.67 -18.30 9.85
N LEU A 94 -31.65 -16.97 9.70
CA LEU A 94 -32.07 -16.03 10.73
C LEU A 94 -33.58 -15.79 10.69
N THR A 95 -34.14 -15.44 11.84
CA THR A 95 -35.51 -14.92 11.95
C THR A 95 -35.61 -13.53 11.32
N MET A 96 -36.80 -13.14 10.83
CA MET A 96 -37.02 -11.81 10.24
C MET A 96 -36.58 -10.65 11.16
N ARG A 97 -36.85 -10.74 12.46
CA ARG A 97 -36.41 -9.73 13.44
C ARG A 97 -34.89 -9.53 13.44
N LYS A 98 -34.12 -10.63 13.50
CA LYS A 98 -32.66 -10.59 13.43
C LYS A 98 -32.14 -10.05 12.09
N ILE A 99 -32.83 -10.34 10.99
CA ILE A 99 -32.48 -9.79 9.67
C ILE A 99 -32.63 -8.27 9.66
N GLU A 100 -33.73 -7.75 10.23
CA GLU A 100 -33.96 -6.31 10.32
C GLU A 100 -32.94 -5.62 11.24
N GLU A 101 -32.67 -6.20 12.42
CA GLU A 101 -31.64 -5.72 13.35
C GLU A 101 -30.27 -5.66 12.65
N TYR A 102 -29.85 -6.74 12.00
CA TYR A 102 -28.60 -6.79 11.22
C TYR A 102 -28.56 -5.76 10.08
N ALA A 103 -29.66 -5.58 9.34
CA ALA A 103 -29.72 -4.61 8.26
C ALA A 103 -29.56 -3.16 8.77
N ARG A 104 -30.17 -2.83 9.91
CA ARG A 104 -30.04 -1.51 10.55
C ARG A 104 -28.61 -1.27 11.04
N GLU A 105 -27.98 -2.28 11.64
CA GLU A 105 -26.58 -2.19 12.07
C GLU A 105 -25.62 -2.06 10.89
N LYS A 106 -25.81 -2.87 9.84
CA LYS A 106 -25.03 -2.79 8.60
C LYS A 106 -25.14 -1.39 7.96
N LEU A 107 -26.33 -0.81 7.92
CA LEU A 107 -26.52 0.57 7.42
C LEU A 107 -25.78 1.61 8.27
N LYS A 108 -25.82 1.49 9.61
CA LYS A 108 -25.05 2.37 10.51
C LYS A 108 -23.55 2.23 10.26
N ALA A 109 -23.05 1.01 10.09
CA ALA A 109 -21.65 0.74 9.79
C ALA A 109 -21.23 1.37 8.45
N ILE A 110 -22.02 1.18 7.39
CA ILE A 110 -21.78 1.81 6.07
C ILE A 110 -21.74 3.34 6.17
N LYS A 111 -22.66 3.96 6.93
CA LYS A 111 -22.66 5.42 7.12
C LYS A 111 -21.39 5.91 7.79
N LYS A 112 -20.96 5.29 8.90
CA LYS A 112 -19.73 5.66 9.60
C LYS A 112 -18.48 5.52 8.71
N VAL A 113 -18.39 4.42 7.96
CA VAL A 113 -17.31 4.22 6.98
C VAL A 113 -17.35 5.32 5.91
N SER A 114 -18.54 5.65 5.42
CA SER A 114 -18.73 6.70 4.41
C SER A 114 -18.28 8.06 4.94
N ASP A 115 -18.73 8.46 6.14
CA ASP A 115 -18.37 9.73 6.76
C ASP A 115 -16.85 9.87 6.93
N LYS A 116 -16.18 8.77 7.28
CA LYS A 116 -14.72 8.73 7.44
C LYS A 116 -13.96 8.86 6.12
N LEU A 117 -14.47 8.28 5.03
CA LEU A 117 -13.76 8.19 3.75
C LEU A 117 -14.09 9.32 2.77
N LEU A 118 -15.33 9.83 2.79
CA LEU A 118 -15.84 10.77 1.80
C LEU A 118 -15.08 12.10 1.78
N GLY A 119 -14.75 12.65 2.95
CA GLY A 119 -14.03 13.92 3.05
C GLY A 119 -12.75 13.91 2.22
N PHE A 120 -11.97 12.83 2.31
CA PHE A 120 -10.76 12.65 1.53
C PHE A 120 -11.02 12.57 0.02
N GLN A 121 -12.07 11.85 -0.41
CA GLN A 121 -12.43 11.74 -1.83
C GLN A 121 -12.86 13.10 -2.41
N PHE A 122 -13.59 13.91 -1.65
CA PHE A 122 -13.96 15.25 -2.07
C PHE A 122 -12.76 16.19 -2.17
N GLU A 123 -11.77 16.07 -1.29
CA GLU A 123 -10.53 16.84 -1.42
C GLU A 123 -9.70 16.41 -2.64
N LEU A 124 -9.64 15.11 -2.95
CA LEU A 124 -9.04 14.64 -4.21
C LEU A 124 -9.80 15.17 -5.44
N SER A 125 -11.13 15.21 -5.38
CA SER A 125 -11.99 15.77 -6.42
C SER A 125 -11.66 17.22 -6.73
N LYS A 126 -11.62 18.07 -5.68
CA LYS A 126 -11.25 19.48 -5.81
C LYS A 126 -9.83 19.64 -6.34
N LEU A 127 -8.88 18.86 -5.83
CA LEU A 127 -7.47 18.97 -6.19
C LEU A 127 -7.18 18.55 -7.63
N CYS A 128 -7.85 17.50 -8.12
CA CYS A 128 -7.56 16.90 -9.43
C CYS A 128 -8.56 17.31 -10.51
N TYR A 129 -9.55 18.15 -10.18
CA TYR A 129 -10.61 18.62 -11.08
C TYR A 129 -11.44 17.49 -11.68
N VAL A 130 -11.72 16.46 -10.87
CA VAL A 130 -12.50 15.28 -11.27
C VAL A 130 -13.74 15.21 -10.40
N ILE A 131 -14.90 14.95 -10.98
CA ILE A 131 -16.16 14.78 -10.23
C ILE A 131 -16.09 13.60 -9.23
N PRO A 132 -16.71 13.69 -8.04
CA PRO A 132 -16.51 12.72 -6.95
C PRO A 132 -16.78 11.25 -7.31
N ASN A 133 -17.83 10.96 -8.11
CA ASN A 133 -18.10 9.60 -8.59
C ASN A 133 -16.95 9.03 -9.45
N LYS A 134 -16.28 9.88 -10.24
CA LYS A 134 -15.13 9.42 -11.03
C LYS A 134 -13.88 9.28 -10.16
N VAL A 135 -13.70 10.15 -9.17
CA VAL A 135 -12.55 10.05 -8.24
C VAL A 135 -12.48 8.69 -7.58
N THR A 136 -13.60 8.14 -7.10
CA THR A 136 -13.58 6.83 -6.43
C THR A 136 -13.16 5.68 -7.36
N ARG A 137 -13.32 5.85 -8.68
CA ARG A 137 -13.09 4.83 -9.70
C ARG A 137 -11.76 5.01 -10.46
N LEU A 138 -11.00 6.07 -10.18
CA LEU A 138 -9.70 6.34 -10.79
C LEU A 138 -8.54 5.94 -9.88
N THR A 139 -7.46 5.47 -10.50
CA THR A 139 -6.18 5.29 -9.81
C THR A 139 -5.55 6.64 -9.47
N ILE A 140 -4.65 6.67 -8.48
CA ILE A 140 -3.93 7.91 -8.12
C ILE A 140 -3.14 8.47 -9.32
N GLY A 141 -2.55 7.60 -10.16
CA GLY A 141 -1.85 8.03 -11.38
C GLY A 141 -2.77 8.72 -12.39
N GLU A 142 -4.03 8.28 -12.51
CA GLU A 142 -5.02 8.93 -13.38
C GLU A 142 -5.53 10.26 -12.81
N LEU A 143 -5.60 10.39 -11.48
CA LEU A 143 -5.89 11.66 -10.83
C LEU A 143 -4.77 12.68 -11.09
N VAL A 144 -3.50 12.24 -11.02
CA VAL A 144 -2.35 13.07 -11.41
C VAL A 144 -2.41 13.46 -12.90
N ASP A 145 -2.77 12.54 -13.79
CA ASP A 145 -2.96 12.83 -15.23
C ASP A 145 -4.01 13.93 -15.43
N SER A 146 -5.14 13.85 -14.72
CA SER A 146 -6.20 14.88 -14.78
C SER A 146 -5.71 16.25 -14.31
N LEU A 147 -4.97 16.30 -13.20
CA LEU A 147 -4.35 17.53 -12.71
C LEU A 147 -3.41 18.12 -13.76
N ILE A 148 -2.55 17.30 -14.36
CA ILE A 148 -1.59 17.74 -15.39
C ILE A 148 -2.31 18.27 -16.64
N LEU A 149 -3.36 17.60 -17.10
CA LEU A 149 -4.17 18.07 -18.23
C LEU A 149 -4.81 19.43 -17.95
N LYS A 150 -5.34 19.62 -16.74
CA LYS A 150 -5.94 20.89 -16.34
C LYS A 150 -4.89 22.01 -16.29
N GLU A 151 -3.74 21.74 -15.66
CA GLU A 151 -2.62 22.68 -15.54
C GLU A 151 -2.00 23.03 -16.90
N GLY A 152 -1.88 22.06 -17.80
CA GLY A 152 -1.43 22.32 -19.16
C GLY A 152 -2.45 23.08 -20.01
N LYS A 153 -3.77 22.84 -19.82
CA LYS A 153 -4.81 23.64 -20.46
C LYS A 153 -4.69 25.12 -20.08
N PHE A 154 -4.46 25.45 -18.81
CA PHE A 154 -4.23 26.83 -18.36
C PHE A 154 -3.00 27.48 -18.99
N ARG A 155 -2.05 26.68 -19.48
CA ARG A 155 -0.82 27.13 -20.13
C ARG A 155 -0.88 27.04 -21.66
N ASN A 156 -2.02 26.66 -22.25
CA ASN A 156 -2.20 26.40 -23.68
C ASN A 156 -1.26 25.29 -24.23
N TRP A 157 -1.05 24.22 -23.45
CA TRP A 157 -0.22 23.09 -23.86
C TRP A 157 -1.02 22.02 -24.59
N ILE A 158 -0.37 21.39 -25.56
CA ILE A 158 -0.88 20.21 -26.26
C ILE A 158 -0.16 18.98 -25.70
N PHE A 159 -0.93 17.98 -25.31
CA PHE A 159 -0.41 16.71 -24.82
C PHE A 159 -0.55 15.63 -25.88
N ARG A 160 0.40 14.69 -25.90
CA ARG A 160 0.24 13.43 -26.63
C ARG A 160 -0.84 12.57 -25.99
N ASP A 161 -1.40 11.66 -26.77
CA ASP A 161 -2.21 10.59 -26.23
C ASP A 161 -1.41 9.67 -25.33
N ARG A 162 -2.13 8.98 -24.43
CA ARG A 162 -1.52 7.99 -23.54
C ARG A 162 -0.90 6.89 -24.39
N GLY A 163 0.34 6.51 -24.07
CA GLY A 163 1.02 5.42 -24.75
C GLY A 163 0.33 4.06 -24.55
N THR A 164 0.51 3.14 -25.50
CA THR A 164 0.18 1.72 -25.33
C THR A 164 1.25 1.05 -24.47
N SER A 165 0.87 0.07 -23.63
CA SER A 165 1.74 -0.55 -22.60
C SER A 165 2.95 -1.35 -23.12
N ALA A 166 3.32 -1.21 -24.40
CA ALA A 166 4.25 -2.09 -25.11
C ALA A 166 5.74 -1.78 -24.87
N GLU A 167 6.11 -0.56 -24.43
CA GLU A 167 7.52 -0.17 -24.28
C GLU A 167 7.82 0.35 -22.87
N GLY A 168 7.94 -0.57 -21.92
CA GLY A 168 8.47 -0.28 -20.59
C GLY A 168 9.92 -0.73 -20.47
N GLY A 169 10.86 0.21 -20.52
CA GLY A 169 12.26 -0.08 -20.19
C GLY A 169 12.46 -0.18 -18.68
N TYR A 170 13.12 -1.25 -18.21
CA TYR A 170 13.56 -1.34 -16.81
C TYR A 170 14.60 -0.25 -16.51
N TYR A 171 14.39 0.51 -15.44
CA TYR A 171 15.38 1.44 -14.87
C TYR A 171 15.56 1.15 -13.38
N MET A 172 16.71 1.51 -12.83
CA MET A 172 17.03 1.20 -11.44
C MET A 172 16.17 2.02 -10.47
N GLY A 173 15.52 1.35 -9.52
CA GLY A 173 14.75 1.99 -8.45
C GLY A 173 15.62 2.57 -7.32
N GLY A 174 14.99 2.93 -6.20
CA GLY A 174 15.69 3.43 -5.01
C GLY A 174 16.77 2.48 -4.49
N GLU A 175 17.78 3.05 -3.81
CA GLU A 175 18.84 2.27 -3.18
C GLU A 175 18.35 1.61 -1.90
N VAL A 176 18.64 0.31 -1.74
CA VAL A 176 18.31 -0.45 -0.53
C VAL A 176 19.53 -1.24 -0.09
N TRP A 177 19.96 -0.97 1.15
CA TRP A 177 21.14 -1.57 1.74
C TRP A 177 20.88 -1.93 3.20
N LEU A 178 21.47 -3.04 3.63
CA LEU A 178 21.41 -3.52 5.01
C LEU A 178 22.84 -3.95 5.37
N LYS A 179 23.37 -3.45 6.49
CA LYS A 179 24.72 -3.78 6.96
C LYS A 179 24.86 -5.29 7.19
N ALA A 180 24.00 -5.84 8.04
CA ALA A 180 23.86 -7.27 8.25
C ALA A 180 22.47 -7.56 8.85
N PRO A 181 21.90 -8.76 8.64
CA PRO A 181 20.82 -9.24 9.48
C PRO A 181 21.27 -9.30 10.94
N GLY A 182 20.39 -8.91 11.86
CA GLY A 182 20.69 -9.00 13.29
C GLY A 182 19.75 -8.16 14.14
N ILE A 183 19.97 -8.25 15.45
CA ILE A 183 19.37 -7.34 16.44
C ILE A 183 20.32 -6.15 16.65
N TYR A 184 19.74 -4.96 16.67
CA TYR A 184 20.43 -3.71 16.93
C TYR A 184 19.68 -2.93 18.01
N GLU A 185 20.42 -2.18 18.82
CA GLU A 185 19.86 -1.31 19.87
C GLU A 185 20.01 0.16 19.49
N ASN A 186 19.14 1.01 20.05
CA ASN A 186 19.16 2.46 19.91
C ASN A 186 19.20 2.92 18.44
N ILE A 187 18.21 2.54 17.64
CA ILE A 187 18.17 2.85 16.21
C ILE A 187 17.51 4.20 16.02
N ILE A 188 18.20 5.13 15.37
CA ILE A 188 17.63 6.42 14.96
C ILE A 188 17.22 6.30 13.50
N TYR A 189 15.96 6.62 13.18
CA TYR A 189 15.46 6.59 11.81
C TYR A 189 15.20 8.03 11.32
N TYR A 190 16.01 8.47 10.35
CA TYR A 190 15.78 9.69 9.59
C TYR A 190 15.14 9.40 8.23
N ASP A 191 14.14 10.19 7.86
CA ASP A 191 13.34 10.05 6.64
C ASP A 191 13.40 11.35 5.81
N ILE A 192 13.64 11.26 4.51
CA ILE A 192 13.67 12.42 3.62
C ILE A 192 12.24 12.72 3.17
N ARG A 193 11.71 13.85 3.64
CA ARG A 193 10.33 14.23 3.38
C ARG A 193 10.09 14.46 1.89
N SER A 194 9.24 13.61 1.31
CA SER A 194 8.83 13.70 -0.09
C SER A 194 10.05 13.82 -1.01
N MET A 195 11.04 12.92 -0.84
CA MET A 195 12.34 12.99 -1.54
C MET A 195 12.21 13.26 -3.04
N TYR A 196 11.46 12.42 -3.76
CA TYR A 196 11.34 12.57 -5.22
C TYR A 196 10.63 13.87 -5.65
N PRO A 197 9.47 14.26 -5.06
CA PRO A 197 8.91 15.59 -5.28
C PRO A 197 9.91 16.73 -5.03
N SER A 198 10.68 16.65 -3.94
CA SER A 198 11.69 17.65 -3.59
C SER A 198 12.82 17.71 -4.62
N ILE A 199 13.28 16.57 -5.14
CA ILE A 199 14.26 16.49 -6.24
C ILE A 199 13.70 17.10 -7.53
N ILE A 200 12.46 16.76 -7.88
CA ILE A 200 11.77 17.32 -9.06
C ILE A 200 11.72 18.85 -8.97
N LYS A 201 11.35 19.40 -7.79
CA LYS A 201 11.36 20.84 -7.51
C LYS A 201 12.77 21.43 -7.61
N LEU A 202 13.74 20.85 -6.90
CA LEU A 202 15.10 21.38 -6.77
C LEU A 202 15.82 21.52 -8.12
N TYR A 203 15.69 20.51 -8.98
CA TYR A 203 16.34 20.50 -10.30
C TYR A 203 15.44 21.03 -11.43
N GLY A 204 14.18 21.38 -11.13
CA GLY A 204 13.24 21.88 -12.13
C GLY A 204 12.80 20.82 -13.14
N LEU A 205 12.77 19.55 -12.75
CA LEU A 205 12.65 18.40 -13.66
C LEU A 205 11.25 18.26 -14.25
N SER A 206 11.19 18.06 -15.56
CA SER A 206 9.99 17.74 -16.35
C SER A 206 10.42 17.26 -17.74
N PRO A 207 9.63 16.47 -18.49
CA PRO A 207 10.08 15.89 -19.76
C PRO A 207 10.51 16.93 -20.80
N GLU A 208 9.86 18.10 -20.83
CA GLU A 208 10.08 19.15 -21.82
C GLU A 208 11.32 20.03 -21.53
N VAL A 209 11.88 19.97 -20.32
CA VAL A 209 13.10 20.73 -19.98
C VAL A 209 14.37 19.89 -20.11
N LEU A 210 14.25 18.57 -20.03
CA LEU A 210 15.36 17.63 -20.10
C LEU A 210 15.88 17.54 -21.54
N ASP A 211 17.19 17.72 -21.73
CA ASP A 211 17.88 17.70 -23.02
C ASP A 211 17.27 18.58 -24.10
N CYS A 212 16.79 19.78 -23.72
CA CYS A 212 16.17 20.69 -24.68
C CYS A 212 17.20 21.19 -25.73
N SER A 213 16.73 21.42 -26.97
CA SER A 213 17.58 21.92 -28.06
C SER A 213 18.17 23.31 -27.77
N CYS A 214 17.43 24.17 -27.06
CA CYS A 214 17.81 25.57 -26.86
C CYS A 214 18.88 25.82 -25.77
N CYS A 215 19.25 24.80 -24.97
CA CYS A 215 20.18 24.96 -23.85
C CYS A 215 21.21 23.83 -23.78
N LYS A 216 21.60 23.26 -24.92
CA LYS A 216 22.59 22.18 -25.00
C LYS A 216 23.84 22.52 -24.15
N GLY A 217 24.19 21.63 -23.23
CA GLY A 217 25.35 21.79 -22.34
C GLY A 217 25.18 22.75 -21.15
N LYS A 218 24.02 23.41 -20.97
CA LYS A 218 23.79 24.33 -19.85
C LYS A 218 23.14 23.62 -18.64
N LYS A 219 23.57 23.94 -17.41
CA LYS A 219 23.12 23.31 -16.15
C LYS A 219 23.08 21.78 -16.25
N LEU A 220 24.27 21.20 -16.34
CA LEU A 220 24.45 19.75 -16.46
C LEU A 220 24.12 19.06 -15.14
N ILE A 221 23.28 18.03 -15.22
CA ILE A 221 23.14 17.01 -14.19
C ILE A 221 24.05 15.86 -14.61
N GLU A 222 25.03 15.55 -13.76
CA GLU A 222 25.91 14.40 -13.92
C GLU A 222 25.82 13.56 -12.64
N VAL A 223 25.36 12.32 -12.79
CA VAL A 223 25.34 11.34 -11.70
C VAL A 223 26.03 10.09 -12.19
N GLU A 224 27.05 9.65 -11.45
CA GLU A 224 27.70 8.36 -11.71
C GLU A 224 27.04 7.24 -10.91
N GLU A 225 26.76 6.16 -11.63
CA GLU A 225 26.12 4.97 -11.10
C GLU A 225 26.72 3.70 -11.72
N LYS A 226 27.37 2.89 -10.88
CA LYS A 226 27.96 1.59 -11.28
C LYS A 226 28.83 1.69 -12.55
N GLY A 227 29.64 2.73 -12.65
CA GLY A 227 30.51 3.00 -13.80
C GLY A 227 29.81 3.61 -15.02
N LYS A 228 28.48 3.84 -14.97
CA LYS A 228 27.74 4.57 -16.01
C LYS A 228 27.49 6.00 -15.57
N LYS A 229 27.72 6.96 -16.47
CA LYS A 229 27.45 8.38 -16.24
C LYS A 229 26.12 8.75 -16.87
N ILE A 230 25.14 9.08 -16.04
CA ILE A 230 23.88 9.67 -16.47
C ILE A 230 24.12 11.17 -16.61
N LYS A 231 24.05 11.68 -17.84
CA LYS A 231 24.29 13.09 -18.16
C LYS A 231 23.11 13.67 -18.92
N HIS A 232 22.50 14.69 -18.33
CA HIS A 232 21.43 15.45 -18.97
C HIS A 232 21.60 16.94 -18.71
N TRP A 233 21.24 17.78 -19.68
CA TRP A 233 21.17 19.23 -19.46
C TRP A 233 19.74 19.66 -19.21
N ILE A 234 19.57 20.68 -18.36
CA ILE A 234 18.25 21.21 -18.00
C ILE A 234 18.05 22.59 -18.63
N CYS A 235 16.92 22.78 -19.29
CA CYS A 235 16.52 24.06 -19.86
C CYS A 235 16.61 25.18 -18.81
N GLN A 236 17.31 26.28 -19.14
CA GLN A 236 17.35 27.49 -18.30
C GLN A 236 16.30 28.53 -18.72
N LYS A 237 15.65 28.33 -19.87
CA LYS A 237 14.65 29.27 -20.43
C LYS A 237 13.21 28.91 -20.05
N ARG A 238 12.93 27.63 -19.82
CA ARG A 238 11.59 27.11 -19.51
C ARG A 238 11.57 26.52 -18.11
N LYS A 239 10.51 26.80 -17.35
CA LYS A 239 10.22 26.09 -16.11
C LYS A 239 9.53 24.77 -16.44
N GLY A 240 9.92 23.70 -15.74
CA GLY A 240 9.32 22.40 -15.93
C GLY A 240 7.91 22.33 -15.34
N LEU A 241 6.92 21.89 -16.11
CA LEU A 241 5.53 21.76 -15.68
C LEU A 241 5.39 20.91 -14.42
N LEU A 242 6.04 19.74 -14.39
CA LEU A 242 5.99 18.86 -13.20
C LEU A 242 6.62 19.54 -11.98
N ALA A 243 7.73 20.25 -12.16
CA ALA A 243 8.37 21.00 -11.08
C ALA A 243 7.48 22.15 -10.55
N GLU A 244 6.78 22.86 -11.42
CA GLU A 244 5.83 23.89 -11.00
C GLU A 244 4.65 23.30 -10.24
N ILE A 245 4.04 22.23 -10.76
CA ILE A 245 2.91 21.53 -10.11
C ILE A 245 3.35 21.06 -8.72
N VAL A 246 4.48 20.36 -8.63
CA VAL A 246 5.00 19.86 -7.35
C VAL A 246 5.32 21.00 -6.38
N SER A 247 5.90 22.09 -6.87
CA SER A 247 6.18 23.27 -6.03
C SER A 247 4.90 23.85 -5.44
N ASN A 248 3.87 24.04 -6.26
CA ASN A 248 2.57 24.55 -5.83
C ASN A 248 1.89 23.61 -4.82
N LEU A 249 1.98 22.30 -5.02
CA LEU A 249 1.43 21.30 -4.08
C LEU A 249 2.15 21.35 -2.73
N ILE A 250 3.48 21.42 -2.73
CA ILE A 250 4.28 21.51 -1.50
C ILE A 250 3.99 22.80 -0.75
N GLU A 251 3.92 23.94 -1.44
CA GLU A 251 3.66 25.25 -0.83
C GLU A 251 2.25 25.36 -0.26
N LYS A 252 1.23 24.89 -1.00
CA LYS A 252 -0.14 24.77 -0.47
C LYS A 252 -0.16 23.91 0.78
N ARG A 253 0.55 22.77 0.77
CA ARG A 253 0.60 21.86 1.92
C ARG A 253 1.27 22.52 3.13
N MET A 254 2.34 23.29 2.93
CA MET A 254 3.00 24.03 4.02
C MET A 254 2.04 25.02 4.69
N LYS A 255 1.34 25.84 3.90
CA LYS A 255 0.34 26.80 4.41
C LYS A 255 -0.78 26.11 5.20
N ILE A 256 -1.24 24.94 4.74
CA ILE A 256 -2.25 24.17 5.46
C ILE A 256 -1.69 23.63 6.78
N LYS A 257 -0.47 23.07 6.79
CA LYS A 257 0.16 22.60 8.04
C LYS A 257 0.36 23.73 9.05
N GLU A 258 0.62 24.97 8.62
CA GLU A 258 0.70 26.12 9.51
C GLU A 258 -0.65 26.45 10.14
N ARG A 259 -1.73 26.44 9.34
CA ARG A 259 -3.11 26.61 9.84
C ARG A 259 -3.50 25.49 10.81
N MET A 260 -3.09 24.25 10.53
CA MET A 260 -3.37 23.10 11.41
C MET A 260 -2.80 23.27 12.81
N LYS A 261 -1.64 23.94 12.98
CA LYS A 261 -1.06 24.18 14.31
C LYS A 261 -1.98 24.98 15.24
N LYS A 262 -2.89 25.77 14.66
CA LYS A 262 -3.83 26.63 15.39
C LYS A 262 -5.26 26.08 15.42
N ALA A 263 -5.56 25.06 14.62
CA ALA A 263 -6.90 24.51 14.47
C ALA A 263 -7.22 23.48 15.57
N LYS A 264 -8.51 23.38 15.92
CA LYS A 264 -9.04 22.42 16.90
C LYS A 264 -10.31 21.77 16.34
N GLY A 265 -10.68 20.60 16.89
CA GLY A 265 -11.93 19.91 16.53
C GLY A 265 -12.05 19.64 15.01
N SER A 266 -13.25 19.88 14.46
CA SER A 266 -13.57 19.63 13.06
C SER A 266 -12.69 20.39 12.07
N ASP A 267 -12.25 21.61 12.40
CA ASP A 267 -11.37 22.39 11.52
C ASP A 267 -10.01 21.71 11.33
N TYR A 268 -9.50 21.10 12.40
CA TYR A 268 -8.27 20.32 12.32
C TYR A 268 -8.44 19.12 11.39
N GLU A 269 -9.56 18.39 11.49
CA GLU A 269 -9.83 17.20 10.66
C GLU A 269 -9.93 17.55 9.17
N VAL A 270 -10.60 18.66 8.84
CA VAL A 270 -10.70 19.17 7.46
C VAL A 270 -9.31 19.53 6.93
N LEU A 271 -8.53 20.29 7.68
CA LEU A 271 -7.18 20.69 7.27
C LEU A 271 -6.23 19.48 7.18
N TYR A 272 -6.38 18.49 8.08
CA TYR A 272 -5.65 17.23 8.02
C TYR A 272 -5.95 16.50 6.71
N THR A 273 -7.23 16.41 6.35
CA THR A 273 -7.68 15.77 5.11
C THR A 273 -7.10 16.47 3.88
N GLN A 274 -7.11 17.81 3.87
CA GLN A 274 -6.52 18.61 2.79
C GLN A 274 -5.00 18.40 2.66
N GLN A 275 -4.24 18.47 3.76
CA GLN A 275 -2.79 18.23 3.67
C GLN A 275 -2.47 16.79 3.27
N TYR A 276 -3.33 15.83 3.65
CA TYR A 276 -3.17 14.43 3.30
C TYR A 276 -3.39 14.22 1.80
N ALA A 277 -4.43 14.81 1.20
CA ALA A 277 -4.65 14.81 -0.25
C ALA A 277 -3.47 15.42 -1.02
N LEU A 278 -2.96 16.57 -0.58
CA LEU A 278 -1.78 17.18 -1.18
C LEU A 278 -0.55 16.28 -1.08
N ARG A 279 -0.35 15.59 0.05
CA ARG A 279 0.76 14.64 0.23
C ARG A 279 0.65 13.47 -0.74
N ILE A 280 -0.52 12.86 -0.86
CA ILE A 280 -0.75 11.70 -1.74
C ILE A 280 -0.49 12.08 -3.20
N ILE A 281 -1.09 13.17 -3.68
CA ILE A 281 -0.92 13.61 -5.07
C ILE A 281 0.53 14.04 -5.35
N SER A 282 1.16 14.80 -4.43
CA SER A 282 2.56 15.22 -4.58
C SER A 282 3.50 14.03 -4.72
N ASN A 283 3.41 13.04 -3.83
CA ASN A 283 4.24 11.83 -3.89
C ASN A 283 3.95 10.99 -5.15
N ALA A 284 2.71 10.99 -5.64
CA ALA A 284 2.33 10.26 -6.84
C ALA A 284 2.87 10.86 -8.14
N VAL A 285 3.25 12.15 -8.17
CA VAL A 285 3.85 12.77 -9.36
C VAL A 285 5.11 12.03 -9.83
N TYR A 286 5.94 11.55 -8.90
CA TYR A 286 7.09 10.70 -9.26
C TYR A 286 6.65 9.36 -9.85
N GLY A 287 5.68 8.67 -9.23
CA GLY A 287 5.16 7.41 -9.78
C GLY A 287 4.58 7.58 -11.18
N TYR A 288 4.01 8.76 -11.46
CA TYR A 288 3.48 9.13 -12.77
C TYR A 288 4.56 9.31 -13.85
N THR A 289 5.77 9.80 -13.52
CA THR A 289 6.87 9.89 -14.51
C THR A 289 7.41 8.52 -14.93
N GLY A 290 7.32 7.52 -14.04
CA GLY A 290 7.69 6.13 -14.33
C GLY A 290 6.55 5.29 -14.92
N TRP A 291 5.32 5.82 -14.99
CA TRP A 291 4.17 5.10 -15.52
C TRP A 291 4.20 5.12 -17.06
N THR A 292 4.48 3.98 -17.68
CA THR A 292 4.71 3.83 -19.13
C THR A 292 3.57 4.30 -20.02
N THR A 293 2.33 4.31 -19.52
CA THR A 293 1.17 4.81 -20.28
C THR A 293 0.77 6.24 -19.90
N SER A 294 1.58 6.95 -19.12
CA SER A 294 1.32 8.35 -18.77
C SER A 294 1.64 9.28 -19.95
N ARG A 295 0.99 10.44 -20.03
CA ARG A 295 1.16 11.38 -21.16
C ARG A 295 2.54 12.06 -21.17
N LEU A 296 3.18 12.10 -20.01
CA LEU A 296 4.49 12.71 -19.79
C LEU A 296 5.56 11.66 -19.48
N TYR A 297 5.33 10.40 -19.87
CA TYR A 297 6.31 9.34 -19.69
C TYR A 297 7.58 9.68 -20.49
N ARG A 298 8.70 9.69 -19.77
CA ARG A 298 10.05 9.77 -20.34
C ARG A 298 10.98 8.97 -19.45
N ARG A 299 11.52 7.86 -19.97
CA ARG A 299 12.35 6.94 -19.18
C ARG A 299 13.57 7.63 -18.58
N GLU A 300 14.25 8.46 -19.36
CA GLU A 300 15.46 9.19 -18.98
C GLU A 300 15.20 10.14 -17.81
N LEU A 301 13.99 10.73 -17.75
CA LEU A 301 13.57 11.57 -16.64
C LEU A 301 13.41 10.75 -15.36
N ALA A 302 12.72 9.61 -15.43
CA ALA A 302 12.52 8.73 -14.28
C ALA A 302 13.87 8.19 -13.77
N GLU A 303 14.75 7.76 -14.68
CA GLU A 303 16.11 7.33 -14.37
C GLU A 303 16.90 8.44 -13.68
N THR A 304 16.90 9.66 -14.23
CA THR A 304 17.58 10.84 -13.64
C THR A 304 17.09 11.15 -12.23
N ILE A 305 15.77 11.16 -12.00
CA ILE A 305 15.18 11.42 -10.67
C ILE A 305 15.64 10.36 -9.67
N THR A 306 15.65 9.08 -10.08
CA THR A 306 16.09 8.01 -9.18
C THR A 306 17.59 8.03 -8.91
N ALA A 307 18.42 8.35 -9.91
CA ALA A 307 19.86 8.48 -9.77
C ALA A 307 20.23 9.61 -8.79
N LEU A 308 19.55 10.76 -8.90
CA LEU A 308 19.69 11.85 -7.94
C LEU A 308 19.26 11.42 -6.53
N GLY A 309 18.16 10.69 -6.39
CA GLY A 309 17.72 10.16 -5.11
C GLY A 309 18.77 9.26 -4.44
N ARG A 310 19.35 8.33 -5.21
CA ARG A 310 20.45 7.48 -4.73
C ARG A 310 21.70 8.29 -4.38
N ASN A 311 22.03 9.33 -5.15
CA ASN A 311 23.14 10.23 -4.82
C ASN A 311 22.92 10.94 -3.47
N PHE A 312 21.72 11.44 -3.19
CA PHE A 312 21.41 12.06 -1.90
C PHE A 312 21.49 11.07 -0.74
N ILE A 313 20.97 9.85 -0.90
CA ILE A 313 21.05 8.80 0.11
C ILE A 313 22.50 8.44 0.43
N ARG A 314 23.36 8.32 -0.59
CA ARG A 314 24.81 8.10 -0.40
C ARG A 314 25.46 9.25 0.38
N ARG A 315 25.17 10.50 0.01
CA ARG A 315 25.68 11.69 0.72
C ARG A 315 25.23 11.73 2.18
N ILE A 316 23.98 11.36 2.46
CA ILE A 316 23.47 11.25 3.85
C ILE A 316 24.23 10.17 4.61
N LYS A 317 24.43 8.99 4.00
CA LYS A 317 25.20 7.90 4.60
C LYS A 317 26.62 8.35 4.97
N GLU A 318 27.33 8.96 4.02
CA GLU A 318 28.68 9.51 4.22
C GLU A 318 28.71 10.61 5.29
N PHE A 319 27.68 11.46 5.34
CA PHE A 319 27.55 12.46 6.39
C PHE A 319 27.37 11.82 7.78
N CYS A 320 26.53 10.79 7.90
CA CYS A 320 26.38 10.02 9.13
C CYS A 320 27.71 9.40 9.58
N GLU A 321 28.41 8.71 8.68
CA GLU A 321 29.70 8.08 8.96
C GLU A 321 30.75 9.10 9.43
N ARG A 322 30.91 10.21 8.70
CA ARG A 322 31.86 11.30 9.06
C ARG A 322 31.54 11.98 10.40
N ASN A 323 30.29 11.96 10.82
CA ASN A 323 29.84 12.56 12.08
C ASN A 323 29.62 11.51 13.18
N GLY A 324 30.19 10.31 13.01
CA GLY A 324 30.28 9.30 14.05
C GLY A 324 28.99 8.50 14.28
N LEU A 325 27.98 8.59 13.42
CA LEU A 325 26.83 7.67 13.43
C LEU A 325 27.08 6.53 12.45
N GLU A 326 26.70 5.32 12.85
CA GLU A 326 26.91 4.13 12.03
C GLU A 326 25.64 3.76 11.26
N PRO A 327 25.60 3.86 9.92
CA PRO A 327 24.46 3.40 9.14
C PRO A 327 24.31 1.89 9.19
N ILE A 328 23.08 1.44 9.44
CA ILE A 328 22.72 0.01 9.44
C ILE A 328 21.76 -0.36 8.33
N TYR A 329 20.92 0.59 7.88
CA TYR A 329 19.94 0.33 6.84
C TYR A 329 19.63 1.59 6.03
N LEU A 330 19.48 1.42 4.72
CA LEU A 330 19.04 2.44 3.78
C LEU A 330 17.84 1.89 3.00
N ASP A 331 16.81 2.71 2.84
CA ASP A 331 15.64 2.36 2.04
C ASP A 331 15.11 3.57 1.31
N THR A 332 15.49 3.70 0.04
CA THR A 332 14.99 4.62 -0.97
C THR A 332 15.02 6.11 -0.60
N ASP A 333 14.28 6.50 0.43
CA ASP A 333 14.06 7.83 0.97
C ASP A 333 14.40 7.93 2.48
N GLY A 334 15.01 6.91 3.09
CA GLY A 334 15.33 6.93 4.52
C GLY A 334 16.63 6.21 4.91
N ILE A 335 17.20 6.61 6.04
CA ILE A 335 18.40 6.04 6.65
C ILE A 335 18.16 5.69 8.12
N GLN A 336 18.62 4.51 8.53
CA GLN A 336 18.63 4.09 9.91
C GLN A 336 20.07 3.91 10.38
N VAL A 337 20.37 4.49 11.54
CA VAL A 337 21.71 4.54 12.12
C VAL A 337 21.70 4.09 13.57
N LEU A 338 22.83 3.57 14.06
CA LEU A 338 23.02 3.34 15.50
C LEU A 338 23.25 4.66 16.21
N GLY A 339 22.37 4.96 17.16
CA GLY A 339 22.49 6.10 18.04
C GLY A 339 23.59 5.91 19.06
N LYS A 340 24.27 7.01 19.39
CA LYS A 340 25.28 7.08 20.45
C LYS A 340 24.82 8.04 21.54
N LYS A 341 25.09 7.72 22.81
CA LYS A 341 24.71 8.58 23.95
C LYS A 341 25.23 10.02 23.83
N SER A 342 26.37 10.21 23.16
CA SER A 342 27.00 11.52 22.93
C SER A 342 26.34 12.34 21.82
N ILE A 343 25.43 11.77 21.03
CA ILE A 343 24.82 12.42 19.87
C ILE A 343 23.31 12.54 20.11
N ASP A 344 22.86 13.77 20.30
CA ASP A 344 21.43 14.08 20.31
C ASP A 344 20.84 13.99 18.89
N PRO A 345 19.78 13.18 18.67
CA PRO A 345 19.19 13.00 17.34
C PRO A 345 18.67 14.29 16.70
N MET A 346 18.13 15.22 17.49
CA MET A 346 17.58 16.48 16.97
C MET A 346 18.68 17.46 16.58
N LYS A 347 19.73 17.60 17.39
CA LYS A 347 20.91 18.40 17.04
C LYS A 347 21.62 17.86 15.81
N PHE A 348 21.71 16.53 15.68
CA PHE A 348 22.25 15.90 14.47
C PHE A 348 21.39 16.21 13.24
N LEU A 349 20.07 16.12 13.38
CA LEU A 349 19.12 16.45 12.32
C LEU A 349 19.26 17.89 11.84
N GLU A 350 19.42 18.85 12.76
CA GLU A 350 19.67 20.25 12.41
C GLU A 350 20.96 20.42 11.60
N LYS A 351 22.04 19.73 12.00
CA LYS A 351 23.30 19.74 11.25
C LYS A 351 23.13 19.13 9.86
N LEU A 352 22.42 18.01 9.76
CA LEU A 352 22.14 17.31 8.51
C LEU A 352 21.32 18.18 7.54
N ASN A 353 20.28 18.87 8.04
CA ASN A 353 19.43 19.76 7.24
C ASN A 353 20.13 21.04 6.80
N LYS A 354 21.20 21.47 7.49
CA LYS A 354 22.04 22.60 7.03
C LYS A 354 22.95 22.21 5.86
N GLU A 355 23.39 20.95 5.81
CA GLU A 355 24.29 20.45 4.76
C GLU A 355 23.56 20.07 3.47
N LEU A 356 22.29 19.64 3.59
CA LEU A 356 21.54 19.06 2.48
C LEU A 356 20.46 20.00 1.94
N PRO A 357 20.27 20.05 0.62
CA PRO A 357 19.20 20.84 0.00
C PRO A 357 17.81 20.18 0.10
N LEU A 358 17.69 19.07 0.83
CA LEU A 358 16.46 18.32 1.05
C LEU A 358 16.13 18.32 2.53
N ASN A 359 14.83 18.35 2.84
CA ASN A 359 14.35 18.32 4.21
C ASN A 359 14.28 16.89 4.75
N VAL A 360 15.14 16.59 5.71
CA VAL A 360 15.17 15.34 6.47
C VAL A 360 14.38 15.56 7.77
N GLU A 361 13.59 14.57 8.17
CA GLU A 361 12.83 14.55 9.42
C GLU A 361 13.26 13.36 10.28
N LEU A 362 13.28 13.53 11.61
CA LEU A 362 13.39 12.40 12.53
C LEU A 362 12.05 11.68 12.57
N ARG A 363 12.03 10.41 12.16
CA ARG A 363 10.82 9.60 12.15
C ARG A 363 10.51 9.04 13.53
N TYR A 364 11.49 8.39 14.15
CA TYR A 364 11.45 7.93 15.54
C TYR A 364 12.84 7.45 15.96
N VAL A 365 12.99 7.23 17.27
CA VAL A 365 14.11 6.49 17.87
C VAL A 365 13.54 5.17 18.40
N ALA A 366 14.03 4.05 17.89
CA ALA A 366 13.64 2.73 18.35
C ALA A 366 14.60 2.21 19.41
N LYS A 367 14.06 1.69 20.52
CA LYS A 367 14.86 1.08 21.58
C LYS A 367 15.67 -0.11 21.05
N ARG A 368 15.04 -0.94 20.22
CA ARG A 368 15.63 -2.11 19.56
C ARG A 368 15.00 -2.35 18.21
N GLY A 369 15.71 -3.04 17.34
CA GLY A 369 15.18 -3.51 16.07
C GLY A 369 15.81 -4.82 15.65
N ILE A 370 15.04 -5.62 14.94
CA ILE A 370 15.48 -6.88 14.31
C ILE A 370 15.36 -6.74 12.80
N PHE A 371 16.45 -6.99 12.09
CA PHE A 371 16.52 -6.95 10.63
C PHE A 371 16.72 -8.36 10.10
N PHE A 372 15.76 -8.84 9.32
CA PHE A 372 15.81 -10.17 8.70
C PHE A 372 16.47 -10.12 7.32
N ALA A 373 16.08 -9.12 6.53
CA ALA A 373 16.60 -8.89 5.18
C ALA A 373 16.27 -7.46 4.75
N LYS A 374 16.71 -7.08 3.54
CA LYS A 374 16.27 -5.83 2.91
C LYS A 374 14.74 -5.79 2.87
N LYS A 375 14.15 -4.67 3.29
CA LYS A 375 12.70 -4.45 3.42
C LYS A 375 11.97 -5.39 4.41
N LYS A 376 12.69 -6.14 5.26
CA LYS A 376 12.13 -7.02 6.28
C LYS A 376 12.73 -6.74 7.66
N TYR A 377 12.02 -5.98 8.49
CA TYR A 377 12.48 -5.62 9.84
C TYR A 377 11.32 -5.28 10.79
N CYS A 378 11.59 -5.31 12.09
CA CYS A 378 10.69 -4.87 13.15
C CYS A 378 11.44 -3.98 14.16
N HIS A 379 10.79 -2.95 14.68
CA HIS A 379 11.33 -2.02 15.66
C HIS A 379 10.44 -1.91 16.88
N LEU A 380 11.05 -1.77 18.06
CA LEU A 380 10.37 -1.43 19.29
C LEU A 380 10.44 0.09 19.51
N VAL A 381 9.31 0.77 19.26
CA VAL A 381 9.14 2.22 19.40
C VAL A 381 8.07 2.47 20.46
N ASP A 382 8.42 3.15 21.55
CA ASP A 382 7.47 3.50 22.63
C ASP A 382 6.61 2.31 23.13
N GLY A 383 7.22 1.12 23.23
CA GLY A 383 6.54 -0.11 23.67
C GLY A 383 5.74 -0.85 22.59
N ARG A 384 5.60 -0.26 21.40
CA ARG A 384 4.88 -0.82 20.25
C ARG A 384 5.84 -1.39 19.21
N ILE A 385 5.38 -2.39 18.47
CA ILE A 385 6.15 -3.01 17.38
C ILE A 385 5.77 -2.39 16.05
N GLU A 386 6.71 -1.66 15.46
CA GLU A 386 6.64 -1.15 14.08
C GLU A 386 7.26 -2.18 13.14
N ALA A 387 6.51 -2.65 12.14
CA ALA A 387 6.93 -3.77 11.30
C ALA A 387 6.89 -3.44 9.81
N LYS A 388 7.87 -3.96 9.05
CA LYS A 388 7.96 -3.79 7.60
C LYS A 388 8.33 -5.11 6.92
N GLY A 389 7.52 -5.53 5.96
CA GLY A 389 7.74 -6.68 5.06
C GLY A 389 7.81 -8.07 5.68
N VAL A 390 7.59 -8.20 6.99
CA VAL A 390 7.55 -9.49 7.72
C VAL A 390 6.24 -10.25 7.49
N GLU A 391 6.26 -11.56 7.67
CA GLU A 391 5.15 -12.45 7.36
C GLU A 391 3.88 -12.14 8.16
N PHE A 392 3.99 -11.65 9.40
CA PHE A 392 2.81 -11.37 10.23
C PHE A 392 1.95 -10.19 9.74
N ILE A 393 2.52 -9.27 8.96
CA ILE A 393 1.77 -8.16 8.33
C ILE A 393 1.33 -8.50 6.90
N ARG A 394 1.73 -9.67 6.37
CA ARG A 394 1.42 -10.05 4.99
C ARG A 394 0.10 -10.79 4.90
N ARG A 395 -0.77 -10.39 3.98
CA ARG A 395 -2.10 -10.99 3.80
C ARG A 395 -2.08 -12.48 3.44
N ASP A 396 -1.05 -12.95 2.74
CA ASP A 396 -0.96 -14.31 2.19
C ASP A 396 -0.55 -15.39 3.21
N TYR A 397 -0.29 -15.00 4.47
CA TYR A 397 0.02 -15.92 5.55
C TYR A 397 -1.19 -16.20 6.47
N PRO A 398 -1.33 -17.43 6.99
CA PRO A 398 -2.42 -17.77 7.90
C PRO A 398 -2.36 -17.00 9.22
N LYS A 399 -3.54 -16.67 9.78
CA LYS A 399 -3.68 -15.94 11.04
C LYS A 399 -2.79 -16.53 12.14
N PHE A 400 -2.83 -17.85 12.30
CA PHE A 400 -2.01 -18.56 13.27
C PHE A 400 -0.50 -18.30 13.10
N ILE A 401 0.01 -18.35 11.87
CA ILE A 401 1.44 -18.11 11.60
C ILE A 401 1.83 -16.67 11.92
N LYS A 402 0.93 -15.71 11.64
CA LYS A 402 1.13 -14.30 11.98
C LYS A 402 1.23 -14.10 13.49
N GLU A 403 0.33 -14.70 14.25
CA GLU A 403 0.32 -14.63 15.72
C GLU A 403 1.61 -15.19 16.32
N VAL A 404 2.06 -16.35 15.84
CA VAL A 404 3.30 -16.96 16.34
C VAL A 404 4.50 -16.06 16.03
N GLN A 405 4.67 -15.63 14.78
CA GLN A 405 5.80 -14.78 14.42
C GLN A 405 5.80 -13.46 15.20
N LYS A 406 4.63 -12.83 15.34
CA LYS A 406 4.48 -11.60 16.13
C LYS A 406 4.86 -11.83 17.60
N GLY A 407 4.34 -12.88 18.23
CA GLY A 407 4.64 -13.21 19.63
C GLY A 407 6.13 -13.48 19.87
N VAL A 408 6.79 -14.21 18.97
CA VAL A 408 8.25 -14.42 19.03
C VAL A 408 9.01 -13.11 18.94
N ILE A 409 8.67 -12.24 17.99
CA ILE A 409 9.33 -10.95 17.80
C ILE A 409 9.10 -10.03 19.00
N GLU A 410 7.90 -10.04 19.58
CA GLU A 410 7.58 -9.28 20.79
C GLU A 410 8.43 -9.73 21.98
N ILE A 411 8.57 -11.04 22.23
CA ILE A 411 9.42 -11.56 23.29
C ILE A 411 10.89 -11.15 23.05
N LEU A 412 11.40 -11.32 21.83
CA LEU A 412 12.79 -10.98 21.49
C LEU A 412 13.08 -9.48 21.65
N LEU A 413 12.18 -8.61 21.17
CA LEU A 413 12.40 -7.17 21.20
C LEU A 413 12.10 -6.55 22.57
N LYS A 414 11.08 -7.01 23.30
CA LYS A 414 10.70 -6.44 24.60
C LYS A 414 11.52 -7.06 25.73
N GLU A 415 11.57 -8.38 25.79
CA GLU A 415 12.09 -9.13 26.95
C GLU A 415 13.55 -9.60 26.80
N LYS A 416 14.09 -9.65 25.58
CA LYS A 416 15.43 -10.22 25.28
C LYS A 416 15.57 -11.70 25.66
N ASP A 417 14.47 -12.44 25.78
CA ASP A 417 14.52 -13.82 26.25
C ASP A 417 14.32 -14.83 25.10
N VAL A 418 15.43 -15.35 24.59
CA VAL A 418 15.45 -16.38 23.55
C VAL A 418 14.86 -17.71 24.06
N ARG A 419 15.01 -18.03 25.35
CA ARG A 419 14.47 -19.27 25.94
C ARG A 419 12.95 -19.19 26.06
N LYS A 420 12.42 -18.05 26.50
CA LYS A 420 10.97 -17.80 26.53
C LYS A 420 10.38 -17.82 25.12
N ALA A 421 11.06 -17.19 24.16
CA ALA A 421 10.65 -17.25 22.76
C ALA A 421 10.58 -18.71 22.26
N ARG A 422 11.59 -19.53 22.60
CA ARG A 422 11.62 -20.97 22.27
C ARG A 422 10.46 -21.74 22.89
N LYS A 423 10.22 -21.60 24.19
CA LYS A 423 9.09 -22.24 24.88
C LYS A 423 7.74 -21.83 24.28
N PHE A 424 7.57 -20.55 23.95
CA PHE A 424 6.36 -20.06 23.29
C PHE A 424 6.15 -20.74 21.92
N MET A 425 7.20 -20.85 21.10
CA MET A 425 7.12 -21.53 19.81
C MET A 425 6.80 -23.01 19.94
N GLU A 426 7.42 -23.72 20.88
CA GLU A 426 7.17 -25.14 21.15
C GLU A 426 5.70 -25.38 21.51
N GLY A 427 5.14 -24.56 22.42
CA GLY A 427 3.72 -24.64 22.78
C GLY A 427 2.77 -24.33 21.62
N MET A 428 3.13 -23.38 20.75
CA MET A 428 2.34 -23.10 19.54
C MET A 428 2.45 -24.23 18.51
N ARG A 429 3.65 -24.79 18.30
CA ARG A 429 3.86 -25.93 17.41
C ARG A 429 3.06 -27.14 17.88
N GLU A 430 2.98 -27.37 19.18
CA GLU A 430 2.19 -28.45 19.76
C GLU A 430 0.69 -28.35 19.41
N LYS A 431 0.12 -27.14 19.32
CA LYS A 431 -1.27 -26.94 18.89
C LYS A 431 -1.51 -27.43 17.45
N LEU A 432 -0.54 -27.21 16.55
CA LEU A 432 -0.58 -27.73 15.18
C LEU A 432 -0.45 -29.26 15.16
N VAL A 433 0.51 -29.81 15.90
CA VAL A 433 0.75 -31.27 15.98
C VAL A 433 -0.49 -31.99 16.52
N LYS A 434 -1.11 -31.43 17.56
CA LYS A 434 -2.35 -31.96 18.17
C LYS A 434 -3.63 -31.61 17.40
N LYS A 435 -3.53 -30.90 16.26
CA LYS A 435 -4.66 -30.53 15.40
C LYS A 435 -5.77 -29.77 16.15
N ARG A 436 -5.39 -28.87 17.06
CA ARG A 436 -6.31 -28.11 17.93
C ARG A 436 -6.74 -26.75 17.37
N LEU A 437 -6.45 -26.48 16.10
CA LEU A 437 -6.78 -25.22 15.45
C LEU A 437 -8.01 -25.38 14.55
N ARG A 438 -8.77 -24.30 14.36
CA ARG A 438 -9.87 -24.30 13.40
C ARG A 438 -9.34 -24.00 12.00
N LYS A 439 -10.07 -24.37 10.95
CA LYS A 439 -9.64 -24.10 9.57
C LYS A 439 -9.49 -22.60 9.30
N GLU A 440 -10.28 -21.74 9.96
CA GLU A 440 -10.22 -20.29 9.83
C GLU A 440 -8.86 -19.72 10.27
N ASP A 441 -8.19 -20.36 11.23
CA ASP A 441 -6.87 -19.94 11.72
C ASP A 441 -5.75 -20.26 10.70
N LEU A 442 -6.05 -21.14 9.73
CA LEU A 442 -5.14 -21.70 8.73
C LEU A 442 -5.40 -21.21 7.29
N VAL A 443 -6.29 -20.24 7.11
CA VAL A 443 -6.65 -19.69 5.80
C VAL A 443 -5.49 -18.90 5.19
N LEU A 444 -5.17 -19.20 3.93
CA LEU A 444 -4.30 -18.43 3.05
C LEU A 444 -5.14 -17.48 2.21
N ILE A 445 -4.74 -16.23 2.05
CA ILE A 445 -5.48 -15.26 1.23
C ILE A 445 -4.63 -14.81 0.05
N GLU A 446 -5.02 -15.23 -1.15
CA GLU A 446 -4.33 -14.86 -2.40
C GLU A 446 -5.26 -14.06 -3.31
N GLN A 447 -4.69 -13.12 -4.07
CA GLN A 447 -5.44 -12.25 -5.00
C GLN A 447 -5.30 -12.73 -6.45
N LEU A 448 -6.42 -12.79 -7.19
CA LEU A 448 -6.45 -13.11 -8.62
C LEU A 448 -5.79 -11.97 -9.40
N ALA A 449 -4.50 -12.07 -9.64
CA ALA A 449 -3.70 -11.03 -10.26
C ALA A 449 -3.97 -10.86 -11.77
N LYS A 450 -4.57 -11.85 -12.43
CA LYS A 450 -4.98 -11.85 -13.85
C LYS A 450 -6.18 -12.76 -14.05
N LYS A 451 -6.71 -12.80 -15.28
CA LYS A 451 -7.75 -13.78 -15.64
C LYS A 451 -7.20 -15.20 -15.53
N ILE A 452 -8.05 -16.17 -15.23
CA ILE A 452 -7.65 -17.56 -14.96
C ILE A 452 -6.91 -18.16 -16.16
N GLU A 453 -7.35 -17.86 -17.39
CA GLU A 453 -6.76 -18.36 -18.63
C GLU A 453 -5.34 -17.81 -18.87
N MET A 454 -4.99 -16.67 -18.29
CA MET A 454 -3.67 -16.03 -18.44
C MET A 454 -2.62 -16.59 -17.47
N TYR A 455 -2.97 -17.55 -16.61
CA TYR A 455 -2.01 -18.24 -15.76
C TYR A 455 -1.36 -19.42 -16.48
N GLU A 456 -0.12 -19.23 -16.94
CA GLU A 456 0.71 -20.26 -17.58
C GLU A 456 0.96 -21.48 -16.67
N ARG A 457 1.17 -21.25 -15.36
CA ARG A 457 1.43 -22.30 -14.38
C ARG A 457 0.31 -22.37 -13.34
N THR A 458 0.00 -23.58 -12.89
CA THR A 458 -0.95 -23.77 -11.79
C THR A 458 -0.35 -23.30 -10.47
N SER A 459 -0.98 -22.28 -9.92
CA SER A 459 -0.76 -21.77 -8.57
C SER A 459 -1.91 -22.20 -7.66
N LYS A 460 -1.73 -22.06 -6.33
CA LYS A 460 -2.77 -22.30 -5.33
C LYS A 460 -4.06 -21.56 -5.68
N ILE A 461 -3.95 -20.26 -5.99
CA ILE A 461 -5.11 -19.46 -6.37
C ILE A 461 -5.75 -19.90 -7.68
N LYS A 462 -4.98 -20.29 -8.70
CA LYS A 462 -5.53 -20.79 -9.97
C LYS A 462 -6.36 -22.06 -9.72
N SER A 463 -5.80 -23.01 -8.98
CA SER A 463 -6.50 -24.26 -8.67
C SER A 463 -7.78 -24.03 -7.85
N CYS A 464 -7.76 -23.12 -6.87
CA CYS A 464 -8.94 -22.75 -6.11
C CYS A 464 -10.01 -22.09 -7.00
N ALA A 465 -9.59 -21.16 -7.86
CA ALA A 465 -10.46 -20.46 -8.81
C ALA A 465 -11.12 -21.41 -9.82
N GLU A 466 -10.35 -22.33 -10.42
CA GLU A 466 -10.86 -23.33 -11.34
C GLU A 466 -11.89 -24.25 -10.67
N TRP A 467 -11.64 -24.66 -9.41
CA TRP A 467 -12.59 -25.44 -8.64
C TRP A 467 -13.90 -24.67 -8.40
N LEU A 468 -13.82 -23.40 -7.98
CA LEU A 468 -15.01 -22.55 -7.77
C LEU A 468 -15.82 -22.34 -9.06
N LEU A 469 -15.14 -22.14 -10.20
CA LEU A 469 -15.79 -21.97 -11.48
C LEU A 469 -16.49 -23.26 -11.92
N LYS A 470 -15.81 -24.41 -11.82
CA LYS A 470 -16.31 -25.70 -12.28
C LYS A 470 -17.42 -26.25 -11.39
N GLU A 471 -17.20 -26.28 -10.08
CA GLU A 471 -18.07 -26.98 -9.12
C GLU A 471 -19.18 -26.11 -8.53
N ARG A 472 -19.00 -24.78 -8.58
CA ARG A 472 -19.93 -23.81 -7.96
C ARG A 472 -20.41 -22.72 -8.90
N LYS A 473 -19.89 -22.65 -10.14
CA LYS A 473 -20.25 -21.63 -11.15
C LYS A 473 -20.14 -20.20 -10.60
N VAL A 474 -19.18 -19.98 -9.71
CA VAL A 474 -18.92 -18.66 -9.12
C VAL A 474 -18.26 -17.78 -10.17
N GLU A 475 -18.78 -16.57 -10.37
CA GLU A 475 -18.14 -15.57 -11.21
C GLU A 475 -16.88 -15.03 -10.52
N LEU A 476 -15.74 -15.09 -11.21
CA LEU A 476 -14.44 -14.69 -10.69
C LEU A 476 -13.83 -13.59 -11.55
N HIS A 477 -13.29 -12.56 -10.92
CA HIS A 477 -12.64 -11.45 -11.62
C HIS A 477 -11.23 -11.17 -11.08
N ARG A 478 -10.43 -10.45 -11.88
CA ARG A 478 -9.11 -9.98 -11.43
C ARG A 478 -9.29 -9.05 -10.23
N GLY A 479 -8.40 -9.14 -9.25
CA GLY A 479 -8.43 -8.37 -8.02
C GLY A 479 -9.23 -9.03 -6.90
N MET A 480 -10.01 -10.08 -7.19
CA MET A 480 -10.74 -10.84 -6.18
C MET A 480 -9.76 -11.60 -5.29
N ASN A 481 -9.99 -11.57 -3.98
CA ASN A 481 -9.22 -12.34 -3.02
C ASN A 481 -9.95 -13.65 -2.73
N LEU A 482 -9.20 -14.76 -2.76
CA LEU A 482 -9.72 -16.08 -2.46
C LEU A 482 -9.15 -16.55 -1.13
N GLU A 483 -10.05 -17.04 -0.27
CA GLU A 483 -9.72 -17.70 1.00
C GLU A 483 -9.46 -19.18 0.71
N ILE A 484 -8.19 -19.58 0.84
CA ILE A 484 -7.65 -20.86 0.40
C ILE A 484 -7.19 -21.67 1.60
N ILE A 485 -7.52 -22.96 1.61
CA ILE A 485 -6.90 -23.96 2.48
C ILE A 485 -6.22 -25.04 1.64
N ILE A 486 -5.23 -25.72 2.21
CA ILE A 486 -4.56 -26.85 1.56
C ILE A 486 -5.11 -28.14 2.13
N ILE A 487 -5.70 -28.95 1.25
CA ILE A 487 -6.31 -30.24 1.62
C ILE A 487 -5.35 -31.41 1.38
N LYS A 488 -5.56 -32.53 2.07
CA LYS A 488 -4.85 -33.79 1.86
C LYS A 488 -5.05 -34.27 0.42
N GLY A 489 -4.05 -34.98 -0.10
CA GLY A 489 -4.14 -35.62 -1.40
C GLY A 489 -2.78 -35.81 -2.07
N PRO A 490 -2.72 -36.60 -3.14
CA PRO A 490 -1.51 -36.78 -3.92
C PRO A 490 -1.16 -35.51 -4.73
N GLY A 491 0.10 -35.40 -5.11
CA GLY A 491 0.58 -34.37 -6.02
C GLY A 491 0.97 -33.03 -5.39
N PRO A 492 1.36 -32.05 -6.23
CA PRO A 492 1.94 -30.79 -5.77
C PRO A 492 0.93 -29.93 -4.99
N ILE A 493 1.42 -29.20 -3.99
CA ILE A 493 0.62 -28.34 -3.09
C ILE A 493 -0.32 -27.40 -3.85
N ASN A 494 0.13 -26.84 -4.99
CA ASN A 494 -0.66 -25.91 -5.77
C ASN A 494 -2.00 -26.48 -6.26
N TYR A 495 -2.07 -27.78 -6.55
CA TYR A 495 -3.29 -28.45 -7.03
C TYR A 495 -4.25 -28.86 -5.90
N ARG A 496 -3.76 -28.79 -4.66
CA ARG A 496 -4.50 -29.15 -3.44
C ARG A 496 -5.09 -27.93 -2.72
N ALA A 497 -5.01 -26.77 -3.34
CA ALA A 497 -5.61 -25.55 -2.84
C ALA A 497 -7.13 -25.54 -3.11
N ARG A 498 -7.93 -25.28 -2.07
CA ARG A 498 -9.39 -25.29 -2.13
C ARG A 498 -10.02 -24.13 -1.38
N PRO A 499 -11.24 -23.71 -1.74
CA PRO A 499 -11.97 -22.65 -1.05
C PRO A 499 -12.39 -23.09 0.36
N VAL A 500 -12.04 -22.31 1.38
CA VAL A 500 -12.28 -22.66 2.81
C VAL A 500 -13.75 -22.99 3.12
N GLN A 501 -14.70 -22.37 2.42
CA GLN A 501 -16.13 -22.46 2.72
C GLN A 501 -16.72 -23.84 2.41
N PHE A 502 -16.02 -24.68 1.64
CA PHE A 502 -16.54 -25.96 1.15
C PHE A 502 -15.84 -27.19 1.73
N PHE A 503 -14.89 -27.00 2.65
CA PHE A 503 -14.08 -28.07 3.21
C PHE A 503 -14.03 -27.93 4.75
N SER A 504 -13.79 -29.05 5.44
CA SER A 504 -13.70 -29.11 6.90
C SER A 504 -12.25 -29.26 7.39
N GLU A 505 -12.07 -29.23 8.70
CA GLU A 505 -10.78 -29.47 9.37
C GLU A 505 -10.22 -30.86 9.08
N GLU A 506 -11.09 -31.83 8.80
CA GLU A 506 -10.70 -33.21 8.48
C GLU A 506 -10.00 -33.33 7.13
N ASP A 507 -10.32 -32.42 6.20
CA ASP A 507 -9.73 -32.36 4.87
C ASP A 507 -8.31 -31.77 4.88
N LEU A 508 -7.92 -31.03 5.92
CA LEU A 508 -6.68 -30.24 5.94
C LEU A 508 -5.40 -31.10 5.89
N ASP A 509 -4.44 -30.65 5.07
CA ASP A 509 -3.05 -31.15 5.12
C ASP A 509 -2.29 -30.48 6.26
N TRP A 510 -2.40 -31.05 7.46
CA TRP A 510 -1.70 -30.57 8.66
C TRP A 510 -0.18 -30.53 8.50
N ASP A 511 0.41 -31.43 7.71
CA ASP A 511 1.87 -31.47 7.49
C ASP A 511 2.34 -30.28 6.65
N TYR A 512 1.51 -29.81 5.71
CA TYR A 512 1.79 -28.55 5.00
C TYR A 512 1.90 -27.38 5.98
N TYR A 513 0.95 -27.25 6.92
CA TYR A 513 0.95 -26.16 7.88
C TYR A 513 2.07 -26.27 8.91
N LEU A 514 2.43 -27.49 9.33
CA LEU A 514 3.62 -27.74 10.15
C LEU A 514 4.91 -27.31 9.44
N ARG A 515 5.10 -27.69 8.18
CA ARG A 515 6.27 -27.24 7.38
C ARG A 515 6.28 -25.73 7.19
N LEU A 516 5.12 -25.11 6.93
CA LEU A 516 5.02 -23.66 6.80
C LEU A 516 5.42 -22.95 8.11
N PHE A 517 4.95 -23.47 9.24
CA PHE A 517 5.35 -23.00 10.57
C PHE A 517 6.87 -23.09 10.74
N ASP A 518 7.45 -24.27 10.55
CA ASP A 518 8.88 -24.51 10.76
C ASP A 518 9.73 -23.57 9.87
N GLN A 519 9.35 -23.38 8.59
CA GLN A 519 10.04 -22.46 7.67
C GLN A 519 9.99 -20.98 8.10
N VAL A 520 8.85 -20.50 8.58
CA VAL A 520 8.72 -19.10 9.02
C VAL A 520 9.53 -18.88 10.28
N ILE A 521 9.43 -19.80 11.24
CA ILE A 521 10.16 -19.72 12.49
C ILE A 521 11.67 -19.81 12.29
N GLU A 522 12.14 -20.71 11.44
CA GLU A 522 13.55 -20.83 11.10
C GLU A 522 14.10 -19.50 10.55
N ARG A 523 13.39 -18.87 9.61
CA ARG A 523 13.77 -17.56 9.06
C ARG A 523 13.80 -16.47 10.14
N THR A 524 12.84 -16.50 11.07
CA THR A 524 12.79 -15.54 12.19
C THR A 524 13.98 -15.73 13.14
N LEU A 525 14.39 -16.97 13.42
CA LEU A 525 15.47 -17.27 14.36
C LEU A 525 16.87 -17.23 13.76
N ASN A 526 17.03 -17.44 12.46
CA ASN A 526 18.35 -17.40 11.82
C ASN A 526 19.06 -16.05 12.03
N VAL A 527 18.30 -14.97 12.18
CA VAL A 527 18.82 -13.63 12.53
C VAL A 527 19.45 -13.57 13.92
N VAL A 528 18.90 -14.35 14.85
CA VAL A 528 19.38 -14.46 16.23
C VAL A 528 20.65 -15.32 16.26
N LYS A 529 20.70 -16.40 15.47
CA LYS A 529 21.88 -17.28 15.33
C LYS A 529 23.10 -16.60 14.71
N VAL A 530 22.93 -15.56 13.88
CA VAL A 530 24.04 -14.83 13.24
C VAL A 530 24.81 -13.92 14.21
N LYS A 531 24.33 -13.73 15.46
CA LYS A 531 25.01 -12.90 16.48
C LYS A 531 25.01 -13.42 17.93
N ASP A 532 24.32 -14.50 18.28
CA ASP A 532 24.36 -15.06 19.64
C ASP A 532 25.70 -15.78 19.88
N LEU A 533 26.64 -15.25 20.67
CA LEU A 533 26.61 -15.40 22.13
C LEU A 533 27.50 -14.41 22.92
N SER A 534 28.23 -13.46 22.31
CA SER A 534 29.25 -12.68 23.05
C SER A 534 28.78 -11.38 23.69
N SER A 535 27.64 -10.79 23.29
CA SER A 535 27.21 -9.47 23.79
C SER A 535 25.87 -9.44 24.53
N PHE A 536 25.24 -10.60 24.77
CA PHE A 536 23.94 -10.68 25.44
C PHE A 536 24.02 -11.18 26.89
N LEU A 537 25.25 -11.42 27.40
CA LEU A 537 25.54 -11.86 28.77
C LEU A 537 26.44 -10.90 29.57
N THR A 538 26.54 -9.65 29.12
CA THR A 538 27.06 -8.51 29.91
C THR A 538 26.00 -7.42 29.92
#